data_AF-A0A2E6A370-F1
#
_entry.id   AF-A0A2E6A370-F1
#
_cell.length_a   1.000
_cell.length_b   1.000
_cell.length_c   1.000
_cell.angle_alpha   90.00
_cell.angle_beta   90.00
_cell.angle_gamma   90.00
#
_symmetry.space_group_name_H-M   'P 1'
#
loop_
_entity.id
_entity.type
_entity.pdbx_description
1 polymer ?
#
loop_
_entity_poly.entity_id
_entity_poly.type
_entity_poly.pdbx_seq_one_letter_code
_entity_poly.pdbx_strand_id
1 'polypeptide(L)'
;MTKTWLAGILAFCSVYCAIVMVMLVLDWPSIVDPKLRTTLEFRLEPVLRERVHVVVKGSPPIDNPTVDHTFEVRKGAFTGDGASLDTVDMLNRHRIVLTEGTTSEQASAIGEAYTELVFLHIQQERLDVIIRGLAVIVIPMALIALFGWIFRALYVRIRMMH
;
A
#
# COMPACT_ATOMS: atom_id res chain seq x y z
N MET A 1 -39.16 -23.29 -9.72
CA MET A 1 -38.46 -22.27 -10.54
C MET A 1 -37.76 -21.18 -9.72
N THR A 2 -38.36 -20.65 -8.65
CA THR A 2 -37.73 -19.62 -7.79
C THR A 2 -36.49 -20.09 -7.02
N LYS A 3 -36.46 -21.36 -6.56
CA LYS A 3 -35.31 -21.94 -5.83
C LYS A 3 -34.03 -22.06 -6.67
N THR A 4 -34.15 -22.35 -7.96
CA THR A 4 -33.00 -22.47 -8.88
C THR A 4 -32.39 -21.11 -9.23
N TRP A 5 -33.21 -20.06 -9.35
CA TRP A 5 -32.75 -18.69 -9.57
C TRP A 5 -31.99 -18.14 -8.36
N LEU A 6 -32.51 -18.36 -7.14
CA LEU A 6 -31.84 -17.93 -5.91
C LEU A 6 -30.48 -18.62 -5.72
N ALA A 7 -30.41 -19.92 -6.03
CA ALA A 7 -29.16 -20.68 -5.97
C ALA A 7 -28.11 -20.15 -6.98
N GLY A 8 -28.54 -19.77 -8.20
CA GLY A 8 -27.66 -19.17 -9.20
C GLY A 8 -27.08 -17.81 -8.77
N ILE A 9 -27.92 -16.94 -8.18
CA ILE A 9 -27.48 -15.65 -7.64
C ILE A 9 -26.48 -15.85 -6.49
N LEU A 10 -26.78 -16.77 -5.56
CA LEU A 10 -25.89 -17.09 -4.45
C LEU A 10 -24.54 -17.64 -4.92
N ALA A 11 -24.54 -18.53 -5.92
CA ALA A 11 -23.31 -19.08 -6.49
C ALA A 11 -22.47 -18.01 -7.21
N PHE A 12 -23.11 -17.07 -7.92
CA PHE A 12 -22.40 -15.96 -8.54
C PHE A 12 -21.80 -15.02 -7.50
N CYS A 13 -22.57 -14.65 -6.47
CA CYS A 13 -22.08 -13.80 -5.39
C CYS A 13 -20.92 -14.44 -4.62
N SER A 14 -20.96 -15.75 -4.37
CA SER A 14 -19.87 -16.43 -3.64
C SER A 14 -18.57 -16.47 -4.46
N VAL A 15 -18.65 -16.79 -5.75
CA VAL A 15 -17.49 -16.73 -6.66
C VAL A 15 -16.94 -15.31 -6.76
N TYR A 16 -17.82 -14.32 -6.88
CA TYR A 16 -17.43 -12.90 -6.93
C TYR A 16 -16.69 -12.47 -5.66
N CYS A 17 -17.25 -12.76 -4.48
CA CYS A 17 -16.60 -12.46 -3.20
C CYS A 17 -15.23 -13.16 -3.07
N ALA A 18 -15.10 -14.40 -3.54
CA ALA A 18 -13.83 -15.13 -3.53
C ALA A 18 -12.77 -14.43 -4.39
N ILE A 19 -13.13 -13.99 -5.60
CA ILE A 19 -12.21 -13.26 -6.50
C ILE A 19 -11.78 -11.93 -5.86
N VAL A 20 -12.71 -11.17 -5.29
CA VAL A 20 -12.41 -9.90 -4.61
C VAL A 20 -11.48 -10.12 -3.42
N MET A 21 -11.70 -11.17 -2.61
CA MET A 21 -10.81 -11.52 -1.51
C MET A 21 -9.40 -11.89 -2.00
N VAL A 22 -9.28 -12.68 -3.07
CA VAL A 22 -7.96 -13.01 -3.65
C VAL A 22 -7.24 -11.75 -4.11
N MET A 23 -7.92 -10.83 -4.80
CA MET A 23 -7.33 -9.56 -5.21
C MET A 23 -6.90 -8.71 -3.99
N LEU A 24 -7.72 -8.62 -2.94
CA LEU A 24 -7.37 -7.89 -1.72
C LEU A 24 -6.13 -8.45 -1.03
N VAL A 25 -5.96 -9.78 -0.99
CA VAL A 25 -4.79 -10.42 -0.40
C VAL A 25 -3.54 -10.17 -1.23
N LEU A 26 -3.63 -10.32 -2.56
CA LEU A 26 -2.50 -10.09 -3.46
C LEU A 26 -2.07 -8.62 -3.50
N ASP A 27 -3.02 -7.69 -3.36
CA ASP A 27 -2.73 -6.27 -3.41
C ASP A 27 -2.42 -5.63 -2.05
N TRP A 28 -2.40 -6.41 -0.97
CA TRP A 28 -2.25 -5.90 0.40
C TRP A 28 -0.91 -5.17 0.62
N PRO A 29 -0.93 -3.87 0.98
CA PRO A 29 0.30 -3.09 1.18
C PRO A 29 1.08 -3.54 2.43
N SER A 30 2.40 -3.70 2.28
CA SER A 30 3.30 -4.13 3.35
C SER A 30 4.51 -3.20 3.49
N ILE A 31 5.24 -3.31 4.60
CA ILE A 31 6.46 -2.52 4.80
C ILE A 31 7.64 -3.00 3.95
N VAL A 32 7.63 -4.28 3.60
CA VAL A 32 8.67 -4.89 2.74
C VAL A 32 8.44 -4.53 1.27
N ASP A 33 7.16 -4.41 0.87
CA ASP A 33 6.74 -3.94 -0.44
C ASP A 33 5.63 -2.88 -0.30
N PRO A 34 6.00 -1.61 -0.06
CA PRO A 34 5.06 -0.51 0.13
C PRO A 34 4.53 0.07 -1.19
N LYS A 35 4.70 -0.62 -2.33
CA LYS A 35 4.27 -0.18 -3.68
C LYS A 35 4.61 1.28 -4.03
N LEU A 36 5.72 1.79 -3.50
CA LEU A 36 6.19 3.15 -3.70
C LEU A 36 6.68 3.38 -5.15
N ARG A 37 6.01 4.24 -5.92
CA ARG A 37 6.46 4.66 -7.27
C ARG A 37 7.77 5.47 -7.22
N THR A 38 7.92 6.33 -6.23
CA THR A 38 9.11 7.18 -6.02
C THR A 38 9.66 7.00 -4.60
N THR A 39 10.83 7.55 -4.32
CA THR A 39 11.41 7.61 -2.96
C THR A 39 10.76 8.77 -2.18
N LEU A 40 10.82 8.78 -0.83
CA LEU A 40 10.09 9.73 0.03
C LEU A 40 10.96 10.83 0.66
N GLU A 41 12.22 11.00 0.26
CA GLU A 41 13.16 11.98 0.85
C GLU A 41 12.67 13.42 0.76
N PHE A 42 11.88 13.75 -0.27
CA PHE A 42 11.27 15.06 -0.44
C PHE A 42 10.15 15.35 0.58
N ARG A 43 9.77 14.38 1.42
CA ARG A 43 8.82 14.56 2.52
C ARG A 43 9.51 14.61 3.88
N LEU A 44 10.82 14.34 3.97
CA LEU A 44 11.59 14.55 5.19
C LEU A 44 11.60 16.04 5.56
N GLU A 45 11.73 16.33 6.85
CA GLU A 45 11.96 17.69 7.33
C GLU A 45 13.19 18.30 6.64
N PRO A 46 13.18 19.61 6.33
CA PRO A 46 14.27 20.26 5.59
C PRO A 46 15.66 20.00 6.20
N VAL A 47 15.75 20.04 7.53
CA VAL A 47 17.00 19.84 8.29
C VAL A 47 17.57 18.43 8.09
N LEU A 48 16.70 17.42 8.03
CA LEU A 48 17.10 16.02 7.80
C LEU A 48 17.36 15.76 6.32
N ARG A 49 16.61 16.40 5.43
CA ARG A 49 16.75 16.26 3.98
C ARG A 49 18.09 16.79 3.48
N GLU A 50 18.57 17.90 4.01
CA GLU A 50 19.89 18.46 3.66
C GLU A 50 21.05 17.50 4.02
N ARG A 51 20.80 16.52 4.90
CA ARG A 51 21.76 15.49 5.29
C ARG A 51 21.65 14.21 4.48
N VAL A 52 20.71 14.14 3.55
CA VAL A 52 20.55 13.02 2.61
C VAL A 52 21.17 13.39 1.28
N HIS A 53 22.18 12.63 0.86
CA HIS A 53 22.79 12.82 -0.44
C HIS A 53 21.92 12.25 -1.56
N VAL A 54 21.48 10.99 -1.41
CA VAL A 54 20.62 10.30 -2.39
C VAL A 54 19.91 9.13 -1.74
N VAL A 55 18.72 8.79 -2.24
CA VAL A 55 18.03 7.54 -1.86
C VAL A 55 18.00 6.59 -3.04
N VAL A 56 18.51 5.38 -2.84
CA VAL A 56 18.58 4.32 -3.85
C VAL A 56 17.54 3.24 -3.54
N LYS A 57 16.79 2.80 -4.55
CA LYS A 57 15.84 1.68 -4.44
C LYS A 57 16.51 0.36 -4.82
N GLY A 58 16.04 -0.73 -4.23
CA GLY A 58 16.49 -2.08 -4.58
C GLY A 58 17.80 -2.49 -3.92
N SER A 59 18.08 -1.90 -2.76
CA SER A 59 19.28 -2.18 -1.98
C SER A 59 19.24 -3.60 -1.42
N PRO A 60 20.42 -4.19 -1.09
CA PRO A 60 20.48 -5.49 -0.43
C PRO A 60 19.58 -5.52 0.81
N PRO A 61 18.94 -6.66 1.10
CA PRO A 61 18.16 -6.80 2.33
C PRO A 61 19.06 -6.58 3.55
N ILE A 62 18.48 -6.04 4.61
CA ILE A 62 19.13 -6.00 5.93
C ILE A 62 19.37 -7.43 6.42
N ASP A 63 20.48 -7.66 7.12
CA ASP A 63 20.94 -9.01 7.47
C ASP A 63 20.02 -9.70 8.51
N ASN A 64 19.32 -8.91 9.35
CA ASN A 64 18.36 -9.40 10.33
C ASN A 64 17.07 -8.54 10.34
N PRO A 65 16.11 -8.81 9.45
CA PRO A 65 14.83 -8.08 9.44
C PRO A 65 13.93 -8.55 10.59
N THR A 66 13.86 -7.78 11.67
CA THR A 66 12.83 -7.91 12.72
C THR A 66 11.80 -6.80 12.60
N VAL A 67 10.60 -7.01 13.18
CA VAL A 67 9.52 -6.00 13.20
C VAL A 67 9.98 -4.71 13.91
N ASP A 68 10.91 -4.83 14.86
CA ASP A 68 11.50 -3.71 15.60
C ASP A 68 12.79 -3.17 14.97
N HIS A 69 13.27 -3.73 13.86
CA HIS A 69 14.45 -3.26 13.11
C HIS A 69 14.05 -2.87 11.69
N THR A 70 13.44 -1.69 11.59
CA THR A 70 13.00 -1.12 10.31
C THR A 70 14.12 -0.49 9.51
N PHE A 71 15.25 -0.18 10.14
CA PHE A 71 16.44 0.39 9.50
C PHE A 71 17.75 -0.05 10.17
N GLU A 72 18.85 0.02 9.43
CA GLU A 72 20.21 -0.28 9.89
C GLU A 72 21.17 0.80 9.38
N VAL A 73 21.97 1.39 10.29
CA VAL A 73 22.99 2.39 9.93
C VAL A 73 24.31 1.68 9.67
N ARG A 74 24.84 1.78 8.45
CA ARG A 74 26.13 1.23 8.06
C ARG A 74 27.13 2.35 7.78
N LYS A 75 28.25 2.35 8.49
CA LYS A 75 29.29 3.37 8.34
C LYS A 75 30.20 3.08 7.16
N GLY A 76 30.48 4.10 6.36
CA GLY A 76 31.39 4.01 5.22
C GLY A 76 31.04 2.89 4.22
N ALA A 77 29.75 2.61 4.06
CA ALA A 77 29.26 1.50 3.23
C ALA A 77 28.95 1.91 1.79
N PHE A 78 28.94 3.21 1.49
CA PHE A 78 28.76 3.74 0.14
C PHE A 78 30.06 4.37 -0.35
N THR A 79 30.61 3.83 -1.43
CA THR A 79 31.78 4.38 -2.10
C THR A 79 31.32 5.12 -3.34
N GLY A 80 31.31 6.46 -3.28
CA GLY A 80 31.00 7.35 -4.40
C GLY A 80 32.03 8.47 -4.47
N ASP A 81 32.52 8.80 -5.66
CA ASP A 81 33.47 9.89 -5.93
C ASP A 81 34.72 9.93 -5.01
N GLY A 82 35.20 8.77 -4.57
CA GLY A 82 36.41 8.64 -3.76
C GLY A 82 36.22 8.90 -2.26
N ALA A 83 35.01 9.19 -1.80
CA ALA A 83 34.66 9.31 -0.39
C ALA A 83 33.83 8.10 0.09
N SER A 84 34.03 7.74 1.35
CA SER A 84 33.25 6.70 2.03
C SER A 84 32.13 7.38 2.82
N LEU A 85 30.89 7.18 2.39
CA LEU A 85 29.71 7.78 3.02
C LEU A 85 28.95 6.76 3.85
N ASP A 86 28.37 7.25 4.94
CA ASP A 86 27.47 6.48 5.80
C ASP A 86 26.12 6.27 5.10
N THR A 87 25.49 5.13 5.35
CA THR A 87 24.20 4.77 4.76
C THR A 87 23.21 4.29 5.80
N VAL A 88 21.93 4.53 5.56
CA VAL A 88 20.83 3.92 6.30
C VAL A 88 20.10 2.96 5.36
N ASP A 89 20.23 1.66 5.63
CA ASP A 89 19.54 0.61 4.90
C ASP A 89 18.18 0.33 5.57
N MET A 90 17.12 0.37 4.77
CA MET A 90 15.74 0.24 5.24
C MET A 90 15.18 -1.14 4.94
N LEU A 91 14.22 -1.58 5.75
CA LEU A 91 13.50 -2.85 5.56
C LEU A 91 12.76 -2.93 4.20
N ASN A 92 12.34 -1.78 3.67
CA ASN A 92 11.71 -1.67 2.34
C ASN A 92 12.73 -1.67 1.17
N ARG A 93 13.99 -2.03 1.42
CA ARG A 93 15.09 -2.04 0.45
C ARG A 93 15.42 -0.67 -0.16
N HIS A 94 15.13 0.39 0.59
CA HIS A 94 15.66 1.70 0.29
C HIS A 94 16.99 1.89 1.03
N ARG A 95 17.99 2.44 0.37
CA ARG A 95 19.24 2.88 0.98
C ARG A 95 19.32 4.39 0.92
N ILE A 96 19.41 5.01 2.08
CA ILE A 96 19.63 6.44 2.21
C ILE A 96 21.13 6.66 2.36
N VAL A 97 21.74 7.33 1.40
CA VAL A 97 23.14 7.76 1.49
C VAL A 97 23.19 9.10 2.20
N LEU A 98 23.97 9.18 3.27
CA LEU A 98 24.10 10.37 4.11
C LEU A 98 25.22 11.29 3.61
N THR A 99 25.10 12.59 3.89
CA THR A 99 26.17 13.55 3.63
C THR A 99 27.33 13.37 4.59
N GLU A 100 28.53 13.80 4.18
CA GLU A 100 29.70 13.81 5.04
C GLU A 100 29.48 14.66 6.30
N GLY A 101 29.94 14.17 7.46
CA GLY A 101 29.77 14.85 8.76
C GLY A 101 28.42 14.67 9.43
N THR A 102 27.55 13.78 8.92
CA THR A 102 26.30 13.39 9.60
C THR A 102 26.63 12.58 10.86
N THR A 103 26.09 12.96 12.02
CA THR A 103 26.34 12.23 13.28
C THR A 103 25.53 10.93 13.33
N SER A 104 25.93 9.99 14.19
CA SER A 104 25.16 8.75 14.39
C SER A 104 23.74 9.01 14.88
N GLU A 105 23.54 10.05 15.69
CA GLU A 105 22.22 10.45 16.19
C GLU A 105 21.34 10.99 15.06
N GLN A 106 21.91 11.81 14.17
CA GLN A 106 21.22 12.31 12.98
C GLN A 106 20.90 11.19 11.99
N ALA A 107 21.82 10.23 11.80
CA ALA A 107 21.58 9.06 10.96
C ALA A 107 20.39 8.23 11.47
N SER A 108 20.31 8.00 12.79
CA SER A 108 19.16 7.33 13.40
C SER A 108 17.87 8.14 13.25
N ALA A 109 17.91 9.46 13.46
CA ALA A 109 16.74 10.33 13.29
C ALA A 109 16.21 10.32 11.84
N ILE A 110 17.11 10.29 10.84
CA ILE A 110 16.74 10.12 9.42
C ILE A 110 16.10 8.73 9.20
N GLY A 111 16.67 7.70 9.82
CA GLY A 111 16.15 6.33 9.82
C GLY A 111 14.70 6.24 10.29
N GLU A 112 14.44 6.80 11.47
CA GLU A 112 13.14 6.83 12.13
C GLU A 112 12.12 7.67 11.32
N ALA A 113 12.49 8.90 10.96
CA ALA A 113 11.59 9.79 10.22
C ALA A 113 11.20 9.21 8.86
N TYR A 114 12.14 8.56 8.16
CA TYR A 114 11.83 7.91 6.88
C TYR A 114 10.96 6.67 7.06
N THR A 115 11.21 5.88 8.12
CA THR A 115 10.36 4.74 8.47
C THR A 115 8.92 5.20 8.73
N GLU A 116 8.73 6.27 9.49
CA GLU A 116 7.42 6.84 9.78
C GLU A 116 6.71 7.29 8.49
N LEU A 117 7.42 7.97 7.58
CA LEU A 117 6.88 8.36 6.27
C LEU A 117 6.44 7.16 5.43
N VAL A 118 7.23 6.08 5.41
CA VAL A 118 6.89 4.84 4.72
C VAL A 118 5.65 4.19 5.37
N PHE A 119 5.59 4.17 6.70
CA PHE A 119 4.45 3.62 7.44
C PHE A 119 3.15 4.40 7.17
N LEU A 120 3.21 5.73 7.20
CA LEU A 120 2.09 6.60 6.84
C LEU A 120 1.63 6.35 5.40
N HIS A 121 2.56 6.17 4.47
CA HIS A 121 2.22 5.84 3.09
C HIS A 121 1.49 4.49 2.99
N ILE A 122 2.00 3.46 3.66
CA ILE A 122 1.35 2.13 3.70
C ILE A 122 -0.05 2.22 4.29
N GLN A 123 -0.26 3.02 5.34
CA GLN A 123 -1.59 3.22 5.91
C GLN A 123 -2.55 3.88 4.91
N GLN A 124 -2.09 4.89 4.17
CA GLN A 124 -2.87 5.53 3.11
C GLN A 124 -3.22 4.54 2.00
N GLU A 125 -2.26 3.75 1.53
CA GLU A 125 -2.50 2.74 0.51
C GLU A 125 -3.46 1.64 1.00
N ARG A 126 -3.35 1.22 2.26
CA ARG A 126 -4.29 0.25 2.86
C ARG A 126 -5.70 0.79 2.84
N LEU A 127 -5.88 2.05 3.20
CA LEU A 127 -7.17 2.70 3.21
C LEU A 127 -7.75 2.79 1.78
N ASP A 128 -6.92 3.12 0.79
CA ASP A 128 -7.31 3.10 -0.63
C ASP A 128 -7.74 1.71 -1.11
N VAL A 129 -6.98 0.65 -0.75
CA VAL A 129 -7.32 -0.73 -1.09
C VAL A 129 -8.65 -1.15 -0.46
N ILE A 130 -8.88 -0.78 0.82
CA ILE A 130 -10.15 -1.03 1.51
C ILE A 130 -11.31 -0.31 0.82
N ILE A 131 -11.15 0.97 0.46
CA ILE A 131 -12.19 1.74 -0.23
C ILE A 131 -12.51 1.15 -1.59
N ARG A 132 -11.49 0.80 -2.37
CA ARG A 132 -11.67 0.15 -3.68
C ARG A 132 -12.37 -1.19 -3.54
N GLY A 133 -11.96 -2.01 -2.57
CA GLY A 133 -12.61 -3.29 -2.25
C GLY A 133 -14.08 -3.10 -1.88
N LEU A 134 -14.39 -2.12 -1.04
CA LEU A 134 -15.76 -1.78 -0.68
C LEU A 134 -16.58 -1.35 -1.91
N ALA A 135 -16.04 -0.48 -2.75
CA ALA A 135 -16.71 -0.02 -3.97
C ALA A 135 -17.03 -1.18 -4.92
N VAL A 136 -16.08 -2.11 -5.09
CA VAL A 136 -16.24 -3.32 -5.91
C VAL A 136 -17.36 -4.23 -5.36
N ILE A 137 -17.66 -4.21 -4.07
CA ILE A 137 -18.78 -4.97 -3.49
C ILE A 137 -20.10 -4.19 -3.55
N VAL A 138 -20.08 -2.92 -3.13
CA VAL A 138 -21.28 -2.10 -2.96
C VAL A 138 -21.91 -1.72 -4.30
N ILE A 139 -21.10 -1.37 -5.32
CA ILE A 139 -21.62 -0.95 -6.63
C ILE A 139 -22.47 -2.06 -7.29
N PRO A 140 -21.99 -3.32 -7.42
CA PRO A 140 -22.80 -4.41 -7.96
C PRO A 140 -24.07 -4.69 -7.14
N MET A 141 -23.97 -4.67 -5.80
CA MET A 141 -25.15 -4.89 -4.96
C MET A 141 -26.21 -3.81 -5.18
N ALA A 142 -25.80 -2.53 -5.27
CA ALA A 142 -26.70 -1.43 -5.56
C ALA A 142 -27.33 -1.55 -6.96
N LEU A 143 -26.56 -1.97 -7.97
CA LEU A 143 -27.06 -2.21 -9.32
C LEU A 143 -28.08 -3.34 -9.38
N ILE A 144 -27.85 -4.44 -8.66
CA ILE A 144 -28.80 -5.57 -8.57
C ILE A 144 -30.10 -5.12 -7.88
N ALA A 145 -29.99 -4.37 -6.78
CA ALA A 145 -31.15 -3.84 -6.09
C ALA A 145 -31.96 -2.86 -6.96
N LEU A 146 -31.27 -1.96 -7.68
CA LEU A 146 -31.89 -1.02 -8.61
C LEU A 146 -32.59 -1.75 -9.76
N PHE A 147 -31.94 -2.76 -10.34
CA PHE A 147 -32.54 -3.58 -11.40
C PHE A 147 -33.80 -4.30 -10.94
N GLY A 148 -33.77 -4.90 -9.74
CA GLY A 148 -34.94 -5.53 -9.13
C GLY A 148 -36.08 -4.56 -8.88
N TRP A 149 -35.77 -3.33 -8.44
CA TRP A 149 -36.76 -2.28 -8.23
C TRP A 149 -37.40 -1.81 -9.55
N ILE A 150 -36.59 -1.54 -10.58
CA ILE A 150 -37.06 -1.16 -11.93
C ILE A 150 -37.96 -2.25 -12.52
N PHE A 151 -37.53 -3.52 -12.43
CA PHE A 151 -38.30 -4.64 -12.94
C PHE A 151 -39.67 -4.77 -12.23
N ARG A 152 -39.70 -4.61 -10.91
CA ARG A 152 -40.94 -4.60 -10.13
C ARG A 152 -41.86 -3.46 -10.54
N ALA A 153 -41.33 -2.25 -10.73
CA ALA A 153 -42.10 -1.09 -11.16
C ALA A 153 -42.70 -1.30 -12.56
N LEU A 154 -41.92 -1.84 -13.50
CA LEU A 154 -42.38 -2.21 -14.84
C LEU A 154 -43.49 -3.26 -14.79
N TYR A 155 -43.29 -4.34 -14.03
CA TYR A 155 -44.29 -5.40 -13.88
C TYR A 155 -45.62 -4.89 -13.33
N VAL A 156 -45.58 -4.06 -12.28
CA VAL A 156 -46.77 -3.43 -11.69
C VAL A 156 -47.47 -2.52 -12.69
N ARG A 157 -46.72 -1.75 -13.48
CA ARG A 157 -47.28 -0.87 -14.52
C ARG A 157 -47.94 -1.65 -15.65
N ILE A 158 -47.31 -2.72 -16.14
CA ILE A 158 -47.87 -3.60 -17.18
C ILE A 158 -49.15 -4.27 -16.67
N ARG A 159 -49.16 -4.76 -15.42
CA ARG A 159 -50.33 -5.39 -14.81
C ARG A 159 -51.51 -4.42 -14.63
N MET A 160 -51.27 -3.12 -14.46
CA MET A 160 -52.35 -2.14 -14.37
C MET A 160 -52.94 -1.74 -15.73
N MET A 161 -52.27 -2.04 -16.84
CA MET A 161 -52.73 -1.74 -18.20
C MET A 161 -53.51 -2.89 -18.86
N HIS A 162 -53.45 -4.10 -18.28
CA HIS A 162 -54.19 -5.29 -18.68
C HIS A 162 -55.28 -5.62 -17.66
#